data_AF-A0A2P6NHM1-F1
#
_entry.id   AF-A0A2P6NHM1-F1
#
_cell.length_a   1.000
_cell.length_b   1.000
_cell.length_c   1.000
_cell.angle_alpha   90.00
_cell.angle_beta   90.00
_cell.angle_gamma   90.00
#
_symmetry.space_group_name_H-M   'P 1'
#
loop_
_entity.id
_entity.type
_entity.pdbx_description
1 polymer ?
#
loop_
_entity_poly.entity_id
_entity_poly.type
_entity_poly.pdbx_seq_one_letter_code
_entity_poly.pdbx_strand_id
1 'polypeptide(L)'
;MTKVTEDNQTHAATGQYTDHPDNTASLKKEEPKEDASNLKPQGREGDHHKQNKDKILELEDKIEILKKEAATLASTGKVEAEKEKQREMSAAHDELVALRAL
;
A
#
# COMPACT_ATOMS: atom_id res chain seq x y z
N MET A 1 -37.61 18.61 33.31
CA MET A 1 -38.39 18.00 32.23
C MET A 1 -37.64 16.78 31.73
N THR A 2 -38.37 15.66 31.69
CA THR A 2 -38.18 14.29 31.15
C THR A 2 -36.81 13.74 30.72
N LYS A 3 -36.46 12.57 31.30
CA LYS A 3 -35.45 11.58 30.88
C LYS A 3 -36.07 10.56 29.90
N VAL A 4 -35.31 10.07 28.91
CA VAL A 4 -35.53 8.78 28.20
C VAL A 4 -34.14 8.30 27.74
N THR A 5 -33.37 7.55 28.54
CA THR A 5 -33.24 6.06 28.60
C THR A 5 -33.05 5.36 27.25
N GLU A 6 -31.90 4.70 27.12
CA GLU A 6 -31.56 3.68 26.13
C GLU A 6 -32.59 2.54 26.09
N ASP A 7 -32.89 2.03 24.90
CA ASP A 7 -33.31 0.64 24.73
C ASP A 7 -32.75 0.07 23.41
N ASN A 8 -31.82 -0.85 23.61
CA ASN A 8 -31.29 -1.82 22.68
C ASN A 8 -32.31 -2.94 22.49
N GLN A 9 -32.82 -3.17 21.27
CA GLN A 9 -33.44 -4.45 20.93
C GLN A 9 -33.04 -4.92 19.54
N THR A 10 -32.27 -6.00 19.54
CA THR A 10 -31.82 -6.78 18.41
C THR A 10 -32.85 -7.86 18.03
N HIS A 11 -32.80 -8.25 16.74
CA HIS A 11 -33.20 -9.53 16.14
C HIS A 11 -34.69 -9.84 15.86
N ALA A 12 -34.99 -10.05 14.56
CA ALA A 12 -35.54 -11.34 14.09
C ALA A 12 -35.33 -11.50 12.57
N ALA A 13 -34.66 -12.58 12.20
CA ALA A 13 -34.56 -13.07 10.83
C ALA A 13 -35.87 -13.78 10.41
N THR A 14 -36.30 -13.59 9.17
CA THR A 14 -37.22 -14.51 8.49
C THR A 14 -36.65 -14.79 7.10
N GLY A 15 -36.09 -15.98 6.92
CA GLY A 15 -35.76 -16.50 5.60
C GLY A 15 -36.98 -17.14 4.93
N GLN A 16 -36.89 -17.31 3.60
CA GLN A 16 -37.03 -18.59 2.87
C GLN A 16 -37.68 -18.45 1.47
N TYR A 17 -36.85 -18.72 0.45
CA TYR A 17 -37.05 -19.51 -0.79
C TYR A 17 -38.12 -19.07 -1.81
N THR A 18 -37.72 -18.45 -2.94
CA THR A 18 -37.31 -18.99 -4.28
C THR A 18 -38.46 -19.23 -5.24
N ASP A 19 -38.41 -18.58 -6.42
CA ASP A 19 -38.65 -19.22 -7.71
C ASP A 19 -38.00 -18.40 -8.84
N HIS A 20 -37.12 -19.06 -9.61
CA HIS A 20 -36.56 -18.60 -10.89
C HIS A 20 -37.65 -18.65 -11.98
N PRO A 21 -37.47 -17.92 -13.09
CA PRO A 21 -37.34 -18.69 -14.32
C PRO A 21 -35.99 -18.52 -14.99
N ASP A 22 -35.42 -19.67 -15.29
CA ASP A 22 -34.15 -19.93 -15.94
C ASP A 22 -34.25 -19.73 -17.47
N ASN A 23 -33.11 -19.36 -18.07
CA ASN A 23 -32.69 -19.64 -19.44
C ASN A 23 -33.46 -19.05 -20.65
N THR A 24 -32.80 -18.13 -21.36
CA THR A 24 -32.34 -18.43 -22.73
C THR A 24 -31.04 -17.69 -23.06
N ALA A 25 -30.04 -18.48 -23.39
CA ALA A 25 -28.74 -18.12 -23.93
C ALA A 25 -28.81 -17.23 -25.19
N SER A 26 -27.82 -16.34 -25.34
CA SER A 26 -26.87 -16.40 -26.47
C SER A 26 -25.87 -15.24 -26.40
N LEU A 27 -24.69 -15.56 -25.89
CA LEU A 27 -23.43 -14.90 -26.24
C LEU A 27 -23.28 -14.91 -27.76
N LYS A 28 -23.39 -13.75 -28.41
CA LYS A 28 -22.76 -13.53 -29.71
C LYS A 28 -21.57 -12.61 -29.52
N LYS A 29 -20.41 -13.23 -29.67
CA LYS A 29 -19.10 -12.59 -29.78
C LYS A 29 -19.11 -11.71 -31.04
N GLU A 30 -18.78 -10.44 -30.88
CA GLU A 30 -18.21 -9.62 -31.95
C GLU A 30 -17.00 -8.91 -31.36
N GLU A 31 -15.82 -9.48 -31.60
CA GLU A 31 -14.69 -8.65 -31.99
C GLU A 31 -14.62 -8.70 -33.52
N PRO A 32 -14.17 -7.62 -34.15
CA PRO A 32 -12.79 -7.70 -34.57
C PRO A 32 -11.97 -6.44 -34.31
N LYS A 33 -10.71 -6.74 -33.96
CA LYS A 33 -9.49 -5.93 -33.92
C LYS A 33 -9.39 -4.99 -35.12
N GLU A 34 -9.01 -3.73 -34.87
CA GLU A 34 -8.18 -2.98 -35.81
C GLU A 34 -7.11 -2.16 -35.09
N ASP A 35 -5.92 -2.27 -35.67
CA ASP A 35 -4.64 -1.69 -35.33
C ASP A 35 -4.68 -0.18 -35.10
N ALA A 36 -4.31 0.24 -33.89
CA ALA A 36 -3.58 1.48 -33.70
C ALA A 36 -2.19 1.13 -33.16
N SER A 37 -1.41 0.48 -34.03
CA SER A 37 0.00 0.79 -34.21
C SER A 37 0.20 2.30 -34.23
N ASN A 38 0.32 2.92 -33.07
CA ASN A 38 0.98 4.21 -32.90
C ASN A 38 1.95 4.10 -31.73
N LEU A 39 3.08 3.49 -32.07
CA LEU A 39 4.34 3.57 -31.36
C LEU A 39 4.62 5.03 -30.95
N LYS A 40 4.48 5.30 -29.66
CA LYS A 40 5.68 5.62 -28.90
C LYS A 40 5.75 4.66 -27.72
N PRO A 41 6.79 3.82 -27.58
CA PRO A 41 7.20 3.43 -26.24
C PRO A 41 7.62 4.73 -25.56
N GLN A 42 6.68 5.40 -24.89
CA GLN A 42 6.99 6.59 -24.14
C GLN A 42 7.70 6.12 -22.88
N GLY A 43 9.02 5.97 -23.01
CA GLY A 43 9.99 5.85 -21.95
C GLY A 43 9.65 4.81 -20.88
N ARG A 44 10.10 3.57 -21.10
CA ARG A 44 10.43 2.68 -19.96
C ARG A 44 11.41 3.36 -18.99
N GLU A 45 12.13 4.39 -19.44
CA GLU A 45 13.01 5.25 -18.64
C GLU A 45 12.29 6.20 -17.65
N GLY A 46 10.98 6.47 -17.82
CA GLY A 46 10.22 7.34 -16.90
C GLY A 46 9.73 6.64 -15.63
N ASP A 47 9.40 5.35 -15.74
CA ASP A 47 8.92 4.54 -14.60
C ASP A 47 10.04 4.29 -13.60
N HIS A 48 11.25 3.99 -14.06
CA HIS A 48 12.41 3.79 -13.19
C HIS A 48 12.78 5.05 -12.40
N HIS A 49 12.75 6.23 -13.02
CA HIS A 49 13.02 7.48 -12.31
C HIS A 49 11.92 7.79 -11.27
N LYS A 50 10.65 7.52 -11.61
CA LYS A 50 9.54 7.68 -10.66
C LYS A 50 9.62 6.68 -9.50
N GLN A 51 9.95 5.42 -9.77
CA GLN A 51 10.14 4.37 -8.76
C GLN A 51 11.33 4.69 -7.84
N ASN A 52 12.45 5.17 -8.38
CA ASN A 52 13.60 5.62 -7.58
C ASN A 52 13.21 6.79 -6.68
N LYS A 53 12.43 7.76 -7.20
CA LYS A 53 11.95 8.89 -6.39
C LYS A 53 11.03 8.45 -5.24
N ASP A 54 10.05 7.60 -5.52
CA ASP A 54 9.14 7.07 -4.50
C ASP A 54 9.93 6.24 -3.46
N LYS A 55 10.94 5.48 -3.89
CA LYS A 55 11.82 4.71 -3.00
C LYS A 55 12.76 5.57 -2.17
N ILE A 56 13.30 6.65 -2.73
CA ILE A 56 14.13 7.61 -1.99
C ILE A 56 13.30 8.23 -0.85
N LEU A 57 12.07 8.66 -1.12
CA LEU A 57 11.18 9.21 -0.08
C LEU A 57 10.89 8.19 1.03
N GLU A 58 10.63 6.93 0.67
CA GLU A 58 10.43 5.85 1.64
C GLU A 58 11.68 5.61 2.50
N LEU A 59 12.87 5.63 1.90
CA LEU A 59 14.13 5.46 2.62
C LEU A 59 14.46 6.66 3.52
N GLU A 60 14.16 7.88 3.09
CA GLU A 60 14.30 9.09 3.91
C GLU A 60 13.43 8.99 5.18
N ASP A 61 12.15 8.64 5.02
CA ASP A 61 11.23 8.48 6.14
C ASP A 61 11.67 7.34 7.07
N LYS A 62 12.09 6.20 6.50
CA LYS A 62 12.64 5.08 7.26
C LYS A 62 13.88 5.48 8.07
N ILE A 63 14.82 6.23 7.48
CA ILE A 63 16.01 6.74 8.19
C ILE A 63 15.60 7.66 9.34
N GLU A 64 14.61 8.53 9.14
CA GLU A 64 14.11 9.41 10.19
C GLU A 64 13.50 8.62 11.36
N ILE A 65 12.67 7.62 11.05
CA ILE A 65 12.08 6.72 12.05
C ILE A 65 13.19 5.98 12.83
N LEU A 66 14.12 5.35 12.12
CA LEU A 66 15.24 4.63 12.74
C LEU A 66 16.11 5.54 13.61
N LYS A 67 16.26 6.82 13.25
CA LYS A 67 16.98 7.81 14.05
C LYS A 67 16.25 8.12 15.35
N LYS A 68 14.92 8.27 15.32
CA LYS A 68 14.09 8.47 16.52
C LYS A 68 14.09 7.21 17.41
N GLU A 69 14.00 6.03 16.81
CA GLU A 69 14.08 4.75 17.53
C GLU A 69 15.45 4.60 18.20
N ALA A 70 16.55 4.82 17.48
CA ALA A 70 17.90 4.77 18.03
C ALA A 70 18.09 5.77 19.18
N ALA A 71 17.61 7.02 19.04
CA ALA A 71 17.68 8.02 20.10
C ALA A 71 16.86 7.60 21.35
N THR A 72 15.69 7.01 21.15
CA THR A 72 14.85 6.47 22.24
C THR A 72 15.56 5.30 22.93
N LEU A 73 16.11 4.37 22.16
CA LEU A 73 16.84 3.21 22.68
C LEU A 73 18.09 3.64 23.46
N ALA A 74 18.86 4.60 22.93
CA ALA A 74 20.00 5.22 23.60
C ALA A 74 19.60 5.81 24.96
N SER A 75 18.50 6.57 25.00
CA SER A 75 17.98 7.17 26.24
C SER A 75 17.54 6.12 27.29
N THR A 76 17.12 4.94 26.83
CA THR A 76 16.72 3.81 27.70
C THR A 76 17.87 2.88 28.06
N GLY A 77 19.10 3.13 27.58
CA GLY A 77 20.26 2.29 27.83
C GLY A 77 20.28 0.95 27.06
N LYS A 78 19.45 0.81 26.02
CA LYS A 78 19.34 -0.42 25.21
C LYS A 78 20.38 -0.44 24.08
N VAL A 79 21.66 -0.51 24.44
CA VAL A 79 22.80 -0.35 23.53
C VAL A 79 22.80 -1.35 22.36
N GLU A 80 22.45 -2.62 22.59
CA GLU A 80 22.45 -3.62 21.51
C GLU A 80 21.34 -3.37 20.48
N ALA A 81 20.14 -2.98 20.93
CA ALA A 81 19.04 -2.59 20.04
C ALA A 81 19.33 -1.26 19.32
N GLU A 82 19.99 -0.31 19.99
CA GLU A 82 20.44 0.92 19.35
C GLU A 82 21.43 0.64 18.22
N LYS A 83 22.42 -0.23 18.44
CA LYS A 83 23.38 -0.63 17.40
C LYS A 83 22.69 -1.31 16.22
N GLU A 84 21.67 -2.13 16.48
CA GLU A 84 20.86 -2.74 15.43
C GLU A 84 20.16 -1.67 14.58
N LYS A 85 19.53 -0.68 15.22
CA LYS A 85 18.90 0.45 14.52
C LYS A 85 19.88 1.34 13.77
N GLN A 86 21.09 1.53 14.30
CA GLN A 86 22.16 2.21 13.58
C GLN A 86 22.60 1.43 12.33
N ARG A 87 22.70 0.10 12.40
CA ARG A 87 23.02 -0.74 11.22
C ARG A 87 21.92 -0.70 10.18
N GLU A 88 20.66 -0.80 10.59
CA GLU A 88 19.51 -0.65 9.69
C GLU A 88 19.50 0.72 9.00
N MET A 89 19.85 1.78 9.76
CA MET A 89 19.94 3.14 9.23
C MET A 89 21.08 3.29 8.23
N SER A 90 22.26 2.72 8.52
CA SER A 90 23.39 2.72 7.58
C SER A 90 23.03 1.99 6.28
N ALA A 91 22.39 0.82 6.36
CA ALA A 91 21.96 0.08 5.18
C ALA A 91 20.94 0.87 4.34
N ALA A 92 19.96 1.51 4.99
CA ALA A 92 18.99 2.36 4.29
C ALA A 92 19.65 3.61 3.66
N HIS A 93 20.66 4.18 4.32
CA HIS A 93 21.43 5.30 3.80
C HIS A 93 22.26 4.90 2.58
N ASP A 94 22.90 3.74 2.60
CA ASP A 94 23.67 3.22 1.46
C ASP A 94 22.77 2.97 0.24
N GLU A 95 21.58 2.39 0.46
CA GLU A 95 20.57 2.21 -0.59
C GLU A 95 20.09 3.56 -1.16
N LEU A 96 19.86 4.55 -0.30
CA LEU A 96 19.46 5.90 -0.71
C LEU A 96 20.56 6.62 -1.52
N VAL A 97 21.83 6.45 -1.14
CA VAL A 97 22.97 6.98 -1.89
C VAL A 97 23.07 6.32 -3.26
N ALA A 98 22.89 4.99 -3.32
CA ALA A 98 22.90 4.26 -4.59
C ALA A 98 21.78 4.70 -5.55
N LEU A 99 20.57 4.93 -5.02
CA LEU A 99 19.42 5.38 -5.81
C LEU A 99 19.54 6.84 -6.28
N ARG A 100 20.21 7.70 -5.51
CA ARG A 100 20.49 9.10 -5.89
C ARG A 100 21.62 9.24 -6.91
N ALA A 101 22.43 8.20 -7.09
CA ALA A 101 23.53 8.18 -8.05
C ALA A 101 23.11 7.71 -9.46
N LEU A 102 21.87 7.24 -9.62
CA LEU A 102 21.23 6.82 -10.88
C LEU A 102 20.49 7.97 -11.56
#